data_AF-A0A7C7QRP0-F1
#
_entry.id   AF-A0A7C7QRP0-F1
#
_cell.length_a   1.000
_cell.length_b   1.000
_cell.length_c   1.000
_cell.angle_alpha   90.00
_cell.angle_beta   90.00
_cell.angle_gamma   90.00
#
_symmetry.space_group_name_H-M   'P 1'
#
loop_
_entity.id
_entity.type
_entity.pdbx_description
1 polymer ?
#
loop_
_entity_poly.entity_id
_entity_poly.type
_entity_poly.pdbx_seq_one_letter_code
_entity_poly.pdbx_strand_id
1 'polypeptide(L)'
;MLDRHREEIATTWAELVHRLPDSQYRERPFEELCASTMRGLEAIIEALTTGSYAALEDYLTGVSLIRLQMGFNIAEVTEALLLCKDAALPLIWRTCPPGTAAAQESINRLDACLRWIVGRFAGLYAAEASRHLREEQERTALMLETVRAASGSLELGEVLHRVAEGWPLPWACATAGFT
;
A
#
# COMPACT_ATOMS: atom_id res chain seq x y z
N MET A 1 28.71 14.21 4.48
CA MET A 1 28.04 15.27 5.27
C MET A 1 26.73 14.75 5.85
N LEU A 2 25.77 14.33 5.03
CA LEU A 2 24.52 13.71 5.48
C LEU A 2 24.74 12.46 6.35
N ASP A 3 25.70 11.61 6.00
CA ASP A 3 26.03 10.39 6.78
C ASP A 3 26.44 10.67 8.23
N ARG A 4 27.19 11.75 8.49
CA ARG A 4 27.63 12.12 9.84
C ARG A 4 26.48 12.57 10.74
N HIS A 5 25.37 12.99 10.14
CA HIS A 5 24.19 13.49 10.84
C HIS A 5 22.94 12.69 10.55
N ARG A 6 23.09 11.44 10.07
CA ARG A 6 21.95 10.63 9.62
C ARG A 6 20.91 10.43 10.73
N GLU A 7 21.35 10.21 11.97
CA GLU A 7 20.47 10.02 13.12
C GLU A 7 19.65 11.28 13.44
N GLU A 8 20.28 12.45 13.40
CA GLU A 8 19.62 13.74 13.63
C GLU A 8 18.56 14.01 12.56
N ILE A 9 18.89 13.78 11.29
CA ILE A 9 17.98 14.00 10.16
C ILE A 9 16.82 12.99 10.20
N ALA A 10 17.10 11.70 10.39
CA ALA A 10 16.07 10.67 10.43
C ALA A 10 15.09 10.89 11.60
N THR A 11 15.60 11.24 12.78
CA THR A 11 14.75 11.54 13.94
C THR A 11 13.88 12.77 13.69
N THR A 12 14.47 13.86 13.19
CA THR A 12 13.72 15.08 12.84
C THR A 12 12.67 14.79 11.77
N TRP A 13 13.00 13.96 10.78
CA TRP A 13 12.07 13.55 9.74
C TRP A 13 10.91 12.73 10.33
N ALA A 14 11.18 11.77 11.21
CA ALA A 14 10.14 11.01 11.90
C ALA A 14 9.22 11.91 12.73
N GLU A 15 9.77 12.92 13.42
CA GLU A 15 8.98 13.89 14.19
C GLU A 15 8.09 14.78 13.32
N LEU A 16 8.57 15.17 12.13
CA LEU A 16 7.77 15.92 11.17
C LEU A 16 6.63 15.06 10.62
N VAL A 17 6.92 13.82 10.22
CA VAL A 17 5.93 12.86 9.74
C VAL A 17 4.88 12.56 10.81
N HIS A 18 5.29 12.33 12.06
CA HIS A 18 4.38 12.07 13.16
C HIS A 18 3.47 13.25 13.50
N ARG A 19 3.86 14.48 13.14
CA ARG A 19 3.07 15.71 13.37
C ARG A 19 2.22 16.13 12.18
N LEU A 20 2.26 15.38 11.08
CA LEU A 20 1.49 15.72 9.88
C LEU A 20 -0.01 15.84 10.24
N PRO A 21 -0.68 16.96 9.89
CA PRO A 21 -2.09 17.15 10.21
C PRO A 21 -2.95 16.16 9.42
N ASP A 22 -4.05 15.72 10.03
CA ASP A 22 -5.05 14.83 9.42
C ASP A 22 -4.47 13.54 8.80
N SER A 23 -3.39 13.04 9.42
CA SER A 23 -2.60 11.91 8.95
C SER A 23 -2.67 10.73 9.92
N GLN A 24 -2.77 9.52 9.37
CA GLN A 24 -2.66 8.25 10.07
C GLN A 24 -1.27 8.01 10.66
N TYR A 25 -0.24 8.76 10.24
CA TYR A 25 1.10 8.71 10.84
C TYR A 25 1.11 9.13 12.31
N ARG A 26 0.15 9.98 12.75
CA ARG A 26 0.01 10.40 14.15
C ARG A 26 -0.34 9.25 15.09
N GLU A 27 -0.96 8.20 14.56
CA GLU A 27 -1.39 7.03 15.32
C GLU A 27 -0.35 5.90 15.29
N ARG A 28 0.72 6.06 14.52
CA ARG A 28 1.78 5.05 14.41
C ARG A 28 2.74 5.15 15.60
N PRO A 29 3.30 4.00 16.07
CA PRO A 29 4.40 4.02 17.02
C PRO A 29 5.56 4.85 16.47
N PHE A 30 6.08 5.77 17.27
CA PHE A 30 7.15 6.66 16.85
C PHE A 30 8.42 5.88 16.47
N GLU A 31 8.69 4.77 17.17
CA GLU A 31 9.81 3.87 16.89
C GLU A 31 9.73 3.26 15.49
N GLU A 32 8.52 2.95 15.00
CA GLU A 32 8.31 2.46 13.63
C GLU A 32 8.68 3.56 12.61
N LEU A 33 8.30 4.80 12.89
CA LEU A 33 8.61 5.94 12.03
C LEU A 33 10.11 6.23 12.01
N CYS A 34 10.79 6.18 13.16
CA CYS A 34 12.25 6.30 13.27
C CYS A 34 12.96 5.22 12.45
N ALA A 35 12.54 3.95 12.58
CA ALA A 35 13.13 2.86 11.82
C ALA A 35 12.92 3.03 10.30
N SER A 36 11.72 3.45 9.89
CA SER A 36 11.40 3.68 8.47
C SER A 36 12.16 4.85 7.88
N THR A 37 12.20 5.99 8.58
CA THR A 37 12.90 7.21 8.13
C THR A 37 14.42 7.03 8.13
N MET A 38 14.98 6.28 9.08
CA MET A 38 16.39 5.89 9.06
C MET A 38 16.72 5.10 7.79
N ARG A 39 15.96 4.04 7.50
CA ARG A 39 16.16 3.22 6.29
C ARG A 39 16.02 4.04 5.01
N GLY A 40 15.00 4.90 4.95
CA GLY A 40 14.79 5.80 3.82
C GLY A 40 15.96 6.77 3.64
N LEU A 41 16.49 7.34 4.73
CA LEU A 41 17.61 8.26 4.69
C LEU A 41 18.91 7.56 4.30
N GLU A 42 19.18 6.36 4.80
CA GLU A 42 20.33 5.55 4.39
C GLU A 42 20.31 5.29 2.88
N ALA A 43 19.15 4.92 2.33
CA ALA A 43 18.97 4.73 0.90
C ALA A 43 19.17 6.04 0.10
N ILE A 44 18.68 7.19 0.60
CA ILE A 44 18.94 8.51 0.00
C ILE A 44 20.45 8.80 -0.02
N ILE A 45 21.13 8.59 1.10
CA ILE A 45 22.58 8.84 1.22
C ILE A 45 23.36 7.96 0.26
N GLU A 46 23.00 6.68 0.15
CA GLU A 46 23.63 5.76 -0.80
C GLU A 46 23.43 6.24 -2.24
N ALA A 47 22.20 6.60 -2.63
CA ALA A 47 21.91 7.07 -3.97
C ALA A 47 22.64 8.36 -4.30
N LEU A 48 22.70 9.31 -3.36
CA LEU A 48 23.46 10.53 -3.54
C LEU A 48 24.96 10.24 -3.65
N THR A 49 25.51 9.30 -2.88
CA THR A 49 26.96 9.05 -2.83
C THR A 49 27.46 8.22 -4.02
N THR A 50 26.67 7.23 -4.44
CA THR A 50 27.08 6.22 -5.43
C THR A 50 26.43 6.40 -6.79
N GLY A 51 25.30 7.12 -6.86
CA GLY A 51 24.44 7.19 -8.04
C GLY A 51 23.52 5.97 -8.24
N SER A 52 23.61 4.95 -7.37
CA SER A 52 22.75 3.77 -7.42
C SER A 52 21.43 4.01 -6.70
N TYR A 53 20.31 3.74 -7.37
CA TYR A 53 18.97 3.87 -6.79
C TYR A 53 18.40 2.55 -6.25
N ALA A 54 19.19 1.47 -6.21
CA ALA A 54 18.71 0.15 -5.83
C ALA A 54 18.13 0.09 -4.40
N ALA A 55 18.85 0.62 -3.41
CA ALA A 55 18.36 0.67 -2.03
C ALA A 55 17.08 1.52 -1.89
N LEU A 56 16.95 2.58 -2.70
CA LEU A 56 15.74 3.40 -2.74
C LEU A 56 14.57 2.64 -3.39
N GLU A 57 14.80 1.91 -4.47
CA GLU A 57 13.76 1.06 -5.08
C GLU A 57 13.20 0.04 -4.09
N ASP A 58 14.08 -0.64 -3.35
CA ASP A 58 13.68 -1.63 -2.34
C ASP A 58 12.90 -0.98 -1.20
N TYR A 59 13.38 0.17 -0.70
CA TYR A 59 12.69 0.95 0.32
C TYR A 59 11.29 1.38 -0.14
N LEU A 60 11.18 1.96 -1.34
CA LEU A 60 9.91 2.47 -1.86
C LEU A 60 8.92 1.36 -2.16
N THR A 61 9.38 0.21 -2.65
CA THR A 61 8.52 -0.97 -2.87
C THR A 61 7.93 -1.46 -1.55
N GLY A 62 8.75 -1.54 -0.50
CA GLY A 62 8.29 -1.92 0.83
C GLY A 62 7.29 -0.92 1.40
N VAL A 63 7.60 0.38 1.33
CA VAL A 63 6.72 1.43 1.85
C VAL A 63 5.41 1.51 1.06
N SER A 64 5.43 1.38 -0.27
CA SER A 64 4.20 1.42 -1.08
C SER A 64 3.26 0.28 -0.71
N LEU A 65 3.78 -0.93 -0.54
CA LEU A 65 2.99 -2.10 -0.17
C LEU A 65 2.41 -1.95 1.24
N ILE A 66 3.28 -1.69 2.22
CA ILE A 66 2.88 -1.62 3.64
C ILE A 66 1.87 -0.50 3.86
N ARG A 67 2.11 0.70 3.32
CA ARG A 67 1.24 1.86 3.55
C ARG A 67 -0.10 1.71 2.83
N LEU A 68 -0.13 1.12 1.63
CA LEU A 68 -1.40 0.79 0.96
C LEU A 68 -2.22 -0.21 1.79
N GLN A 69 -1.60 -1.28 2.29
CA GLN A 69 -2.28 -2.29 3.12
C GLN A 69 -2.84 -1.71 4.42
N MET A 70 -2.19 -0.69 4.96
CA MET A 70 -2.65 0.05 6.14
C MET A 70 -3.73 1.09 5.83
N GLY A 71 -4.07 1.30 4.55
CA GLY A 71 -5.11 2.25 4.15
C GLY A 71 -4.67 3.71 4.10
N PHE A 72 -3.36 3.98 4.02
CA PHE A 72 -2.86 5.35 3.83
C PHE A 72 -3.33 5.92 2.50
N ASN A 73 -3.43 7.24 2.41
CA ASN A 73 -3.60 7.92 1.12
C ASN A 73 -2.23 8.13 0.46
N ILE A 74 -2.12 7.95 -0.86
CA ILE A 74 -0.91 8.28 -1.62
C ILE A 74 -0.40 9.70 -1.35
N ALA A 75 -1.31 10.67 -1.20
CA ALA A 75 -0.96 12.06 -0.93
C ALA A 75 -0.27 12.22 0.43
N GLU A 76 -0.75 11.50 1.44
CA GLU A 76 -0.21 11.52 2.79
C GLU A 76 1.21 10.92 2.84
N VAL A 77 1.42 9.77 2.18
CA VAL A 77 2.75 9.14 2.10
C VAL A 77 3.71 10.00 1.26
N THR A 78 3.21 10.63 0.20
CA THR A 78 4.00 11.55 -0.64
C THR A 78 4.50 12.74 0.17
N GLU A 79 3.61 13.37 0.94
CA GLU A 79 3.99 14.48 1.83
C GLU A 79 5.00 14.03 2.88
N ALA A 80 4.77 12.87 3.50
CA ALA A 80 5.71 12.29 4.44
C ALA A 80 7.11 12.07 3.83
N LEU A 81 7.21 11.65 2.56
CA LEU A 81 8.48 11.52 1.85
C LEU A 81 9.17 12.88 1.62
N LEU A 82 8.40 13.91 1.27
CA LEU A 82 8.93 15.25 1.00
C LEU A 82 9.45 15.97 2.25
N LEU A 83 8.90 15.67 3.44
CA LEU A 83 9.38 16.19 4.72
C LEU A 83 10.85 15.85 5.04
N CYS A 84 11.45 14.88 4.33
CA CYS A 84 12.89 14.64 4.39
C CYS A 84 13.70 15.90 4.03
N LYS A 85 13.21 16.73 3.10
CA LYS A 85 13.86 17.98 2.72
C LYS A 85 13.92 18.94 3.91
N ASP A 86 12.80 19.12 4.59
CA ASP A 86 12.68 20.04 5.72
C ASP A 86 13.54 19.59 6.91
N ALA A 87 13.69 18.27 7.10
CA ALA A 87 14.62 17.72 8.08
C ALA A 87 16.09 17.96 7.71
N ALA A 88 16.45 17.88 6.43
CA ALA A 88 17.84 17.99 5.97
C ALA A 88 18.34 19.45 5.79
N LEU A 89 17.46 20.38 5.41
CA LEU A 89 17.81 21.76 5.08
C LEU A 89 18.56 22.50 6.22
N PRO A 90 18.10 22.47 7.49
CA PRO A 90 18.80 23.14 8.59
C PRO A 90 20.24 22.66 8.74
N LEU A 91 20.51 21.38 8.49
CA LEU A 91 21.85 20.84 8.55
C LEU A 91 22.71 21.28 7.37
N ILE A 92 22.16 21.29 6.15
CA ILE A 92 22.86 21.78 4.97
C ILE A 92 23.34 23.23 5.20
N TRP A 93 22.49 24.09 5.76
CA TRP A 93 22.85 25.48 6.09
C TRP A 93 23.83 25.61 7.25
N ARG A 94 23.87 24.65 8.18
CA ARG A 94 24.87 24.63 9.26
C ARG A 94 26.25 24.21 8.77
N THR A 95 26.34 23.30 7.82
CA THR A 95 27.62 22.76 7.33
C THR A 95 28.18 23.51 6.13
N CYS A 96 27.33 24.19 5.36
CA CYS A 96 27.72 24.97 4.20
C CYS A 96 27.26 26.42 4.42
N PRO A 97 28.13 27.43 4.27
CA PRO A 97 27.71 28.82 4.40
C PRO A 97 26.55 29.12 3.44
N PRO A 98 25.48 29.81 3.91
CA PRO A 98 24.36 30.17 3.06
C PRO A 98 24.80 30.95 1.81
N GLY A 99 24.17 30.68 0.67
CA GLY A 99 24.49 31.33 -0.61
C GLY A 99 25.75 30.81 -1.31
N THR A 100 26.42 29.80 -0.77
CA THR A 100 27.56 29.16 -1.45
C THR A 100 27.09 28.18 -2.53
N ALA A 101 27.91 28.01 -3.58
CA ALA A 101 27.69 27.01 -4.61
C ALA A 101 27.58 25.59 -4.03
N ALA A 102 28.33 25.28 -2.97
CA ALA A 102 28.26 23.98 -2.29
C ALA A 102 26.92 23.73 -1.59
N ALA A 103 26.35 24.75 -0.94
CA ALA A 103 25.01 24.67 -0.34
C ALA A 103 23.95 24.47 -1.44
N GLN A 104 24.03 25.26 -2.51
CA GLN A 104 23.08 25.16 -3.63
C GLN A 104 23.14 23.79 -4.31
N GLU A 105 24.35 23.27 -4.55
CA GLU A 105 24.54 21.94 -5.15
C GLU A 105 23.98 20.83 -4.27
N SER A 106 24.19 20.90 -2.95
CA SER A 106 23.65 19.92 -2.00
C SER A 106 22.12 19.92 -2.00
N ILE A 107 21.50 21.10 -2.02
CA ILE A 107 20.03 21.26 -2.11
C ILE A 107 19.51 20.72 -3.44
N ASN A 108 20.15 21.08 -4.55
CA ASN A 108 19.73 20.63 -5.89
C ASN A 108 19.78 19.10 -6.03
N ARG A 109 20.83 18.47 -5.48
CA ARG A 109 20.98 17.01 -5.50
C ARG A 109 19.91 16.32 -4.65
N LEU A 110 19.62 16.85 -3.46
CA LEU A 110 18.54 16.34 -2.62
C LEU A 110 17.19 16.49 -3.32
N ASP A 111 16.90 17.65 -3.91
CA ASP A 111 15.66 17.91 -4.64
C ASP A 111 15.49 17.00 -5.86
N ALA A 112 16.57 16.75 -6.61
CA ALA A 112 16.55 15.80 -7.72
C ALA A 112 16.23 14.38 -7.25
N CYS A 113 16.85 13.94 -6.15
CA CYS A 113 16.61 12.63 -5.55
C CYS A 113 15.15 12.50 -5.04
N LEU A 114 14.64 13.50 -4.32
CA LEU A 114 13.26 13.50 -3.82
C LEU A 114 12.22 13.52 -4.95
N ARG A 115 12.47 14.26 -6.04
CA ARG A 115 11.62 14.22 -7.23
C ARG A 115 11.55 12.83 -7.85
N TRP A 116 12.71 12.15 -7.94
CA TRP A 116 12.76 10.77 -8.39
C TRP A 116 11.98 9.85 -7.45
N ILE A 117 12.16 10.00 -6.13
CA ILE A 117 11.45 9.22 -5.11
C ILE A 117 9.94 9.35 -5.26
N VAL A 118 9.41 10.57 -5.35
CA VAL A 118 7.96 10.81 -5.48
C VAL A 118 7.41 10.22 -6.77
N GLY A 119 8.09 10.43 -7.91
CA GLY A 119 7.67 9.88 -9.18
C GLY A 119 7.66 8.35 -9.18
N ARG A 120 8.69 7.73 -8.58
CA ARG A 120 8.80 6.28 -8.49
C ARG A 120 7.77 5.68 -7.53
N PHE A 121 7.62 6.27 -6.35
CA PHE A 121 6.64 5.88 -5.35
C PHE A 121 5.22 5.92 -5.92
N ALA A 122 4.85 7.00 -6.62
CA ALA A 122 3.52 7.12 -7.22
C ALA A 122 3.22 6.01 -8.23
N GLY A 123 4.21 5.62 -9.04
CA GLY A 123 4.08 4.50 -9.97
C GLY A 123 3.90 3.15 -9.26
N LEU A 124 4.72 2.88 -8.24
CA LEU A 124 4.62 1.65 -7.43
C LEU A 124 3.28 1.55 -6.71
N TYR A 125 2.85 2.65 -6.08
CA TYR A 125 1.58 2.73 -5.37
C TYR A 125 0.38 2.50 -6.29
N ALA A 126 0.37 3.13 -7.47
CA ALA A 126 -0.71 2.97 -8.44
C ALA A 126 -0.78 1.54 -9.01
N ALA A 127 0.37 0.92 -9.29
CA ALA A 127 0.44 -0.46 -9.74
C ALA A 127 -0.12 -1.42 -8.68
N GLU A 128 0.23 -1.20 -7.42
CA GLU A 128 -0.21 -2.03 -6.30
C GLU A 128 -1.69 -1.85 -5.98
N ALA A 129 -2.19 -0.60 -5.99
CA ALA A 129 -3.62 -0.32 -5.85
C ALA A 129 -4.44 -0.97 -6.98
N SER A 130 -3.93 -0.94 -8.22
CA SER A 130 -4.57 -1.59 -9.37
C SER A 130 -4.54 -3.12 -9.28
N ARG A 131 -3.52 -3.69 -8.66
CA ARG A 131 -3.43 -5.13 -8.36
C ARG A 131 -4.49 -5.52 -7.33
N HIS A 132 -4.54 -4.82 -6.19
CA HIS A 132 -5.54 -5.05 -5.15
C HIS A 132 -6.98 -4.94 -5.67
N LEU A 133 -7.26 -3.92 -6.49
CA LEU A 133 -8.60 -3.74 -7.06
C LEU A 133 -9.00 -4.92 -7.96
N ARG A 134 -8.08 -5.43 -8.78
CA ARG A 134 -8.35 -6.59 -9.65
C ARG A 134 -8.62 -7.85 -8.83
N GLU A 135 -7.83 -8.09 -7.79
CA GLU A 135 -8.00 -9.25 -6.91
C GLU A 135 -9.36 -9.24 -6.19
N GLU A 136 -9.78 -8.07 -5.71
CA GLU A 136 -11.11 -7.92 -5.09
C GLU A 136 -12.25 -8.10 -6.10
N GLN A 137 -12.08 -7.63 -7.35
CA GLN A 137 -13.06 -7.86 -8.42
C GLN A 137 -13.19 -9.35 -8.78
N GLU A 138 -12.06 -10.05 -8.92
CA GLU A 138 -12.04 -11.49 -9.19
C GLU A 138 -12.69 -12.29 -8.05
N ARG A 139 -12.36 -11.95 -6.80
CA ARG A 139 -12.96 -12.57 -5.62
C ARG A 139 -14.47 -12.34 -5.55
N THR A 140 -14.91 -11.12 -5.82
CA THR A 140 -16.33 -10.76 -5.84
C THR A 140 -17.07 -11.50 -6.96
N ALA A 141 -16.47 -11.62 -8.15
CA ALA A 141 -17.04 -12.36 -9.26
C ALA A 141 -17.23 -13.85 -8.92
N LEU A 142 -16.22 -14.49 -8.34
CA LEU A 142 -16.30 -15.88 -7.88
C LEU A 142 -17.39 -16.08 -6.81
N MET A 143 -17.51 -15.13 -5.87
CA MET A 143 -18.57 -15.19 -4.85
C MET A 143 -19.97 -15.07 -5.47
N LEU A 144 -20.15 -14.21 -6.48
CA LEU A 144 -21.42 -14.10 -7.19
C LEU A 144 -21.75 -15.35 -8.01
N GLU A 145 -20.76 -15.98 -8.63
CA GLU A 145 -20.94 -17.25 -9.35
C GLU A 145 -21.35 -18.40 -8.42
N THR A 146 -20.70 -18.52 -7.26
CA THR A 146 -21.05 -19.56 -6.27
C THR A 146 -22.47 -19.38 -5.73
N VAL A 147 -22.90 -18.14 -5.45
CA VAL A 147 -24.27 -17.82 -5.04
C VAL A 147 -25.27 -18.18 -6.15
N ARG A 148 -24.99 -17.83 -7.41
CA ARG A 148 -25.88 -18.17 -8.55
C ARG A 148 -26.01 -19.68 -8.74
N ALA A 149 -24.90 -20.42 -8.66
CA ALA A 149 -24.91 -21.86 -8.79
C ALA A 149 -25.71 -22.54 -7.66
N ALA A 150 -25.53 -22.07 -6.41
CA ALA A 150 -26.29 -22.58 -5.27
C ALA A 150 -27.80 -22.30 -5.41
N SER A 151 -28.18 -21.07 -5.79
CA SER A 151 -29.58 -20.73 -6.03
C SER A 151 -30.22 -21.56 -7.15
N GLY A 152 -29.52 -21.74 -8.28
CA GLY A 152 -30.03 -22.57 -9.38
C GLY A 152 -30.19 -24.05 -9.00
N SER A 153 -29.30 -24.58 -8.15
CA SER A 153 -29.45 -25.96 -7.62
C SER A 153 -30.64 -26.10 -6.67
N LEU A 154 -30.92 -25.08 -5.85
CA LEU A 154 -32.07 -25.07 -4.95
C LEU A 154 -33.39 -25.01 -5.72
N GLU A 155 -33.49 -24.13 -6.72
CA GLU A 155 -34.68 -24.03 -7.58
C GLU A 155 -34.93 -25.36 -8.33
N LEU A 156 -33.89 -26.01 -8.85
CA LEU A 156 -34.02 -27.32 -9.49
C LEU A 156 -34.51 -28.41 -8.51
N GLY A 157 -33.99 -28.41 -7.28
CA GLY A 157 -34.43 -29.33 -6.23
C GLY A 157 -35.91 -29.17 -5.88
N GLU A 158 -36.38 -27.92 -5.77
CA GLU A 158 -37.79 -27.61 -5.51
C GLU A 158 -38.71 -28.06 -6.65
N VAL A 159 -38.29 -27.88 -7.91
CA VAL A 159 -39.05 -28.34 -9.08
C VAL A 159 -39.15 -29.87 -9.09
N LEU A 160 -38.04 -30.58 -8.85
CA LEU A 160 -38.03 -32.05 -8.80
C LEU A 160 -38.91 -32.59 -7.67
N HIS A 161 -38.90 -31.95 -6.50
CA HIS A 161 -39.75 -32.35 -5.37
C HIS A 161 -41.24 -32.19 -5.69
N ARG A 162 -41.64 -31.07 -6.29
CA ARG A 162 -43.04 -30.84 -6.73
C ARG A 162 -43.52 -31.85 -7.76
N VAL A 163 -42.66 -32.24 -8.70
CA VAL A 163 -42.97 -33.27 -9.70
C VAL A 163 -43.14 -34.64 -9.04
N ALA A 164 -42.31 -34.96 -8.04
CA ALA A 164 -42.42 -36.22 -7.30
C ALA A 164 -43.70 -36.31 -6.44
N GLU A 165 -44.13 -35.21 -5.82
CA GLU A 165 -45.38 -35.16 -5.04
C GLU A 165 -46.64 -35.16 -5.92
N GLY A 166 -46.56 -34.64 -7.15
CA GLY A 166 -47.66 -34.63 -8.12
C GLY A 166 -47.85 -35.93 -8.90
N TRP A 167 -46.94 -36.90 -8.78
CA TRP A 167 -46.99 -38.15 -9.54
C TRP A 167 -47.46 -39.33 -8.67
N PRO A 168 -48.65 -39.91 -8.90
CA PRO A 168 -49.05 -41.13 -8.22
C PRO A 168 -48.10 -42.27 -8.63
N LEU A 169 -47.45 -42.90 -7.64
CA LEU A 169 -46.58 -44.05 -7.88
C LEU A 169 -47.38 -45.20 -8.53
N PRO A 170 -46.89 -45.84 -9.62
CA PRO A 170 -47.67 -46.83 -10.40
C PRO A 170 -48.04 -48.12 -9.67
N TRP A 171 -47.54 -48.35 -8.45
CA TRP A 171 -47.77 -49.60 -7.70
C TRP A 171 -48.95 -49.53 -6.72
N ALA A 172 -49.59 -48.38 -6.55
CA ALA A 172 -50.72 -48.23 -5.63
C ALA A 172 -52.07 -48.80 -6.12
N CYS A 173 -52.15 -49.35 -7.35
CA CYS A 173 -53.40 -49.90 -7.91
C CYS A 173 -53.49 -51.44 -7.92
N ALA A 174 -52.56 -52.18 -7.30
CA ALA A 174 -52.56 -53.64 -7.33
C ALA A 174 -52.84 -54.25 -5.95
N THR A 175 -54.02 -54.04 -5.37
CA THR A 175 -54.59 -54.93 -4.31
C THR A 175 -56.08 -54.64 -4.08
N ALA A 176 -56.93 -55.09 -5.00
CA ALA A 176 -58.32 -55.47 -4.74
C ALA A 176 -58.74 -56.32 -5.95
N GLY A 177 -58.98 -57.63 -5.88
CA GLY A 177 -59.44 -58.47 -4.79
C GLY A 177 -60.34 -59.49 -5.50
N PHE A 178 -59.77 -60.64 -5.86
CA PHE A 178 -60.48 -61.80 -6.38
C PHE A 178 -61.46 -62.30 -5.30
N THR A 179 -62.76 -62.30 -5.59
CA THR A 179 -63.77 -63.32 -5.23
C THR A 179 -65.09 -62.96 -5.88
#